data_AF-A0A966MKI3-F1
#
_entry.id   AF-A0A966MKI3-F1
#
_cell.length_a   1.000
_cell.length_b   1.000
_cell.length_c   1.000
_cell.angle_alpha   90.00
_cell.angle_beta   90.00
_cell.angle_gamma   90.00
#
_symmetry.space_group_name_H-M   'P 1'
#
loop_
_entity.id
_entity.type
_entity.pdbx_description
1 polymer ?
#
loop_
_entity_poly.entity_id
_entity_poly.type
_entity_poly.pdbx_seq_one_letter_code
_entity_poly.pdbx_strand_id
1 'polypeptide(L)'
;MLGNDTQLIEAVMRKSISTLFLATGLFVSTIATGQAKTPIYCETTQILQTERHKIITSKNEKFRMTVSEDMVDFGINGFTGGTNAFKISRFEGVTNWQADYDRFYISFLDGNFYFAAVFPHSSRAVSAKCQIY
;
A
#
# COMPACT_ATOMS: atom_id res chain seq x y z
N MET A 1 -67.20 -6.26 3.73
CA MET A 1 -66.02 -7.14 3.72
C MET A 1 -64.92 -6.46 2.91
N LEU A 2 -64.26 -5.42 3.44
CA LEU A 2 -63.21 -4.68 2.72
C LEU A 2 -61.92 -4.48 3.54
N GLY A 3 -61.90 -4.93 4.79
CA GLY A 3 -60.78 -4.71 5.72
C GLY A 3 -59.69 -5.79 5.66
N ASN A 4 -60.00 -6.97 5.11
CA ASN A 4 -59.09 -8.11 5.14
C ASN A 4 -58.08 -8.10 3.99
N ASP A 5 -58.49 -7.62 2.81
CA ASP A 5 -57.64 -7.60 1.62
C ASP A 5 -56.57 -6.49 1.70
N THR A 6 -56.92 -5.34 2.28
CA THR A 6 -55.99 -4.21 2.46
C THR A 6 -54.86 -4.54 3.43
N GLN A 7 -55.16 -5.26 4.52
CA GLN A 7 -54.14 -5.72 5.48
C GLN A 7 -53.22 -6.80 4.89
N LEU A 8 -53.76 -7.67 4.02
CA LEU A 8 -52.96 -8.67 3.32
C LEU A 8 -51.96 -8.03 2.35
N ILE A 9 -52.38 -6.99 1.61
CA ILE A 9 -51.52 -6.27 0.67
C ILE A 9 -50.40 -5.52 1.39
N GLU A 10 -50.69 -4.84 2.50
CA GLU A 10 -49.67 -4.17 3.31
C GLU A 10 -48.65 -5.16 3.89
N ALA A 11 -49.11 -6.31 4.38
CA ALA A 11 -48.23 -7.35 4.92
C ALA A 11 -47.30 -7.94 3.84
N VAL A 12 -47.83 -8.19 2.63
CA VAL A 12 -47.04 -8.69 1.50
C VAL A 12 -46.04 -7.64 1.01
N MET A 13 -46.45 -6.37 0.86
CA MET A 13 -45.54 -5.30 0.45
C MET A 13 -44.43 -5.08 1.48
N ARG A 14 -44.75 -5.09 2.78
CA ARG A 14 -43.76 -4.93 3.85
C ARG A 14 -42.73 -6.07 3.85
N LYS A 15 -43.17 -7.31 3.57
CA LYS A 15 -42.30 -8.48 3.48
C LYS A 15 -41.40 -8.41 2.25
N SER A 16 -41.94 -8.01 1.10
CA SER A 16 -41.20 -7.84 -0.16
C SER A 16 -40.17 -6.70 -0.09
N ILE A 17 -40.52 -5.58 0.55
CA ILE A 17 -39.59 -4.47 0.78
C ILE A 17 -38.47 -4.92 1.72
N SER A 18 -38.80 -5.65 2.79
CA SER A 18 -37.80 -6.14 3.75
C SER A 18 -36.83 -7.16 3.14
N THR A 19 -37.30 -8.06 2.26
CA THR A 19 -36.41 -8.99 1.54
C THR A 19 -35.56 -8.28 0.50
N LEU A 20 -36.09 -7.25 -0.17
CA LEU A 20 -35.32 -6.45 -1.13
C LEU A 20 -34.17 -5.69 -0.43
N PHE A 21 -34.43 -5.08 0.72
CA PHE A 21 -33.40 -4.39 1.52
C PHE A 21 -32.32 -5.35 2.04
N LEU A 22 -32.69 -6.55 2.51
CA LEU A 22 -31.71 -7.57 2.89
C LEU A 22 -30.86 -8.05 1.71
N ALA A 23 -31.47 -8.26 0.54
CA ALA A 23 -30.75 -8.67 -0.66
C ALA A 23 -29.74 -7.58 -1.10
N THR A 24 -30.16 -6.32 -1.16
CA THR A 24 -29.24 -5.21 -1.50
C THR A 24 -28.14 -5.01 -0.46
N GLY A 25 -28.39 -5.25 0.83
CA GLY A 25 -27.36 -5.19 1.87
C GLY A 25 -26.28 -6.27 1.72
N LEU A 26 -26.66 -7.48 1.28
CA LEU A 26 -25.71 -8.55 1.00
C LEU A 26 -24.87 -8.30 -0.26
N PHE A 27 -25.40 -7.64 -1.29
CA PHE A 27 -24.65 -7.34 -2.52
C PHE A 27 -23.65 -6.18 -2.36
N VAL A 28 -23.87 -5.26 -1.42
CA VAL A 28 -22.95 -4.13 -1.19
C VAL A 28 -21.79 -4.49 -0.25
N SER A 29 -21.94 -5.55 0.55
CA SER A 29 -20.93 -5.95 1.55
C SER A 29 -19.78 -6.80 0.98
N THR A 30 -19.79 -7.16 -0.30
CA THR A 30 -18.77 -8.02 -0.92
C THR A 30 -17.65 -7.28 -1.66
N ILE A 31 -17.70 -5.95 -1.80
CA ILE A 31 -16.68 -5.18 -2.55
C ILE A 31 -15.59 -4.58 -1.64
N ALA A 32 -15.61 -4.87 -0.34
CA ALA A 32 -14.47 -4.57 0.53
C ALA A 32 -13.41 -5.67 0.42
N THR A 33 -12.93 -5.97 -0.78
CA THR A 33 -11.70 -6.74 -0.95
C THR A 33 -10.55 -5.85 -0.50
N GLY A 34 -10.17 -5.93 0.78
CA GLY A 34 -8.95 -5.31 1.27
C GLY A 34 -7.79 -5.76 0.37
N GLN A 35 -7.16 -4.80 -0.30
CA GLN A 35 -6.09 -5.09 -1.24
C GLN A 35 -4.97 -5.85 -0.51
N ALA A 36 -4.60 -7.02 -1.04
CA ALA A 36 -3.60 -7.86 -0.40
C ALA A 36 -2.28 -7.09 -0.29
N LYS A 37 -1.76 -7.05 0.94
CA LYS A 37 -0.54 -6.34 1.30
C LYS A 37 0.52 -7.37 1.67
N THR A 38 1.59 -7.47 0.87
CA THR A 38 2.66 -8.42 1.09
C THR A 38 3.78 -7.81 1.93
N PRO A 39 4.08 -8.35 3.13
CA PRO A 39 5.21 -7.90 3.94
C PRO A 39 6.53 -8.39 3.34
N ILE A 40 7.53 -7.52 3.32
CA ILE A 40 8.87 -7.82 2.83
C ILE A 40 9.87 -7.27 3.85
N TYR A 41 10.85 -8.08 4.25
CA TYR A 41 11.87 -7.69 5.21
C TYR A 41 13.19 -7.49 4.49
N CYS A 42 13.84 -6.37 4.76
CA CYS A 42 15.02 -5.94 4.05
C CYS A 42 16.16 -5.65 5.03
N GLU A 43 17.37 -6.01 4.61
CA GLU A 43 18.62 -5.63 5.26
C GLU A 43 19.40 -4.76 4.28
N THR A 44 19.63 -3.50 4.65
CA THR A 44 20.38 -2.59 3.79
C THR A 44 21.80 -3.09 3.67
N THR A 45 22.27 -3.23 2.45
CA THR A 45 23.68 -3.51 2.16
C THR A 45 24.50 -2.22 2.18
N GLN A 46 23.86 -1.09 1.84
CA GLN A 46 24.48 0.22 1.83
C GLN A 46 23.43 1.32 2.01
N ILE A 47 23.73 2.30 2.85
CA ILE A 47 23.04 3.60 2.90
C ILE A 47 24.10 4.66 2.65
N LEU A 48 23.97 5.45 1.59
CA LEU A 48 24.82 6.60 1.34
C LEU A 48 24.00 7.86 1.56
N GLN A 49 24.45 8.72 2.46
CA GLN A 49 23.87 10.05 2.65
C GLN A 49 24.94 11.11 2.46
N THR A 50 24.60 12.13 1.68
CA THR A 50 25.44 13.31 1.50
C THR A 50 24.76 14.56 2.05
N GLU A 51 25.58 15.49 2.52
CA GLU A 51 25.18 16.85 2.85
C GLU A 51 26.28 17.81 2.39
N ARG A 52 25.94 18.84 1.63
CA ARG A 52 26.87 19.86 1.11
C ARG A 52 28.16 19.25 0.55
N HIS A 53 28.01 18.24 -0.32
CA HIS A 53 29.10 17.50 -0.98
C HIS A 53 29.99 16.63 -0.06
N LYS A 54 29.57 16.36 1.18
CA LYS A 54 30.26 15.44 2.10
C LYS A 54 29.40 14.22 2.40
N ILE A 55 30.01 13.04 2.46
CA ILE A 55 29.35 11.82 2.93
C ILE A 55 29.25 11.90 4.46
N ILE A 56 28.06 11.70 5.01
CA ILE A 56 27.80 11.86 6.45
C ILE A 56 27.32 10.58 7.14
N THR A 57 26.88 9.55 6.42
CA THR A 57 26.40 8.30 7.03
C THR A 57 26.58 7.11 6.09
N SER A 58 26.97 5.95 6.65
CA SER A 58 27.16 4.67 5.94
C SER A 58 26.73 3.43 6.75
N LYS A 59 25.83 3.56 7.72
CA LYS A 59 25.45 2.43 8.58
C LYS A 59 24.37 1.57 7.92
N ASN A 60 24.51 0.25 8.07
CA ASN A 60 23.48 -0.71 7.65
C ASN A 60 22.37 -0.84 8.71
N GLU A 61 21.13 -0.95 8.25
CA GLU A 61 19.91 -1.04 9.03
C GLU A 61 18.98 -2.12 8.45
N LYS A 62 18.10 -2.66 9.30
CA LYS A 62 17.03 -3.56 8.88
C LYS A 62 15.72 -2.79 8.87
N PHE A 63 14.89 -3.01 7.86
CA PHE A 63 13.58 -2.38 7.75
C PHE A 63 12.56 -3.35 7.15
N ARG A 64 11.27 -3.04 7.34
CA ARG A 64 10.15 -3.77 6.75
C ARG A 64 9.45 -2.85 5.77
N MET A 65 9.04 -3.39 4.63
CA MET A 65 8.07 -2.73 3.76
C MET A 65 6.84 -3.61 3.54
N THR A 66 5.75 -2.99 3.13
CA THR A 66 4.51 -3.65 2.75
C THR A 66 4.14 -3.18 1.35
N VAL A 67 3.93 -4.10 0.43
CA VAL A 67 3.66 -3.80 -0.98
C VAL A 67 2.28 -4.30 -1.38
N SER A 68 1.51 -3.46 -2.06
CA SER A 68 0.31 -3.81 -2.84
C SER A 68 0.55 -3.44 -4.31
N GLU A 69 -0.44 -3.66 -5.19
CA GLU A 69 -0.32 -3.29 -6.61
C GLU A 69 -0.12 -1.77 -6.82
N ASP A 70 -0.67 -0.95 -5.92
CA ASP A 70 -0.76 0.50 -6.06
C ASP A 70 0.17 1.28 -5.12
N MET A 71 0.66 0.65 -4.04
CA MET A 71 1.41 1.34 -3.00
C MET A 71 2.51 0.47 -2.39
N VAL A 72 3.54 1.16 -1.91
CA VAL A 72 4.53 0.61 -0.98
C VAL A 72 4.54 1.46 0.28
N ASP A 73 4.60 0.82 1.45
CA ASP A 73 4.74 1.46 2.76
C ASP A 73 5.97 0.88 3.48
N PHE A 74 6.94 1.75 3.81
CA PHE A 74 8.22 1.42 4.45
C PHE A 74 8.19 1.39 5.98
N GLY A 75 7.03 1.59 6.61
CA GLY A 75 6.93 1.65 8.06
C GLY A 75 7.94 2.65 8.66
N ILE A 76 8.59 2.28 9.77
CA ILE A 76 9.63 3.10 10.41
C ILE A 76 10.99 2.75 9.80
N ASN A 77 11.66 3.75 9.21
CA ASN A 77 12.99 3.64 8.63
C ASN A 77 13.75 4.98 8.73
N GLY A 78 15.08 4.95 8.61
CA GLY A 78 15.92 6.15 8.69
C GLY A 78 16.12 6.91 7.36
N PHE A 79 15.74 6.33 6.22
CA PHE A 79 16.18 6.82 4.90
C PHE A 79 15.11 7.54 4.07
N THR A 80 13.84 7.41 4.39
CA THR A 80 12.76 8.06 3.64
C THR A 80 12.54 9.54 4.00
N GLY A 81 13.15 10.03 5.09
CA GLY A 81 13.02 11.44 5.49
C GLY A 81 11.61 11.82 5.96
N GLY A 82 10.82 10.85 6.43
CA GLY A 82 9.49 11.05 7.02
C GLY A 82 8.31 10.70 6.10
N THR A 83 8.53 10.55 4.79
CA THR A 83 7.50 10.06 3.85
C THR A 83 7.62 8.56 3.69
N ASN A 84 6.76 7.77 4.33
CA ASN A 84 6.93 6.31 4.36
C ASN A 84 6.08 5.55 3.34
N ALA A 85 5.09 6.19 2.71
CA ALA A 85 4.21 5.55 1.74
C ALA A 85 4.32 6.22 0.38
N PHE A 86 4.44 5.42 -0.67
CA PHE A 86 4.61 5.88 -2.04
C PHE A 86 3.68 5.13 -2.97
N LYS A 87 3.11 5.85 -3.94
CA LYS A 87 2.33 5.25 -5.01
C LYS A 87 3.25 4.54 -6.00
N ILE A 88 2.92 3.30 -6.35
CA ILE A 88 3.63 2.53 -7.36
C ILE A 88 3.21 3.04 -8.74
N SER A 89 4.22 3.34 -9.56
CA SER A 89 4.07 3.84 -10.92
C SER A 89 4.00 2.72 -11.97
N ARG A 90 4.64 1.58 -11.68
CA ARG A 90 4.59 0.35 -12.50
C ARG A 90 4.74 -0.86 -11.60
N PHE A 91 3.80 -1.79 -11.73
CA PHE A 91 3.73 -3.03 -10.97
C PHE A 91 3.68 -4.21 -11.95
N GLU A 92 4.69 -5.07 -11.90
CA GLU A 92 4.74 -6.32 -12.67
C GLU A 92 4.66 -7.54 -11.75
N GLY A 93 4.89 -7.33 -10.45
CA GLY A 93 4.70 -8.31 -9.39
C GLY A 93 5.29 -7.81 -8.08
N VAL A 94 5.07 -8.58 -7.01
CA VAL A 94 5.59 -8.24 -5.66
C VAL A 94 7.13 -8.11 -5.66
N THR A 95 7.83 -8.81 -6.56
CA THR A 95 9.28 -8.76 -6.75
C THR A 95 9.76 -7.82 -7.86
N ASN A 96 8.84 -7.16 -8.57
CA ASN A 96 9.16 -6.32 -9.72
C ASN A 96 8.20 -5.14 -9.81
N TRP A 97 8.62 -4.01 -9.22
CA TRP A 97 7.84 -2.77 -9.23
C TRP A 97 8.74 -1.54 -9.08
N GLN A 98 8.19 -0.39 -9.42
CA GLN A 98 8.85 0.91 -9.27
C GLN A 98 7.86 1.99 -8.81
N ALA A 99 8.32 2.87 -7.92
CA ALA A 99 7.64 4.10 -7.55
C ALA A 99 8.54 5.29 -7.89
N ASP A 100 7.96 6.26 -8.56
CA ASP A 100 8.60 7.54 -8.87
C ASP A 100 7.67 8.64 -8.35
N TYR A 101 8.17 9.44 -7.41
CA TYR A 101 7.39 10.49 -6.76
C TYR A 101 8.27 11.69 -6.44
N ASP A 102 8.07 12.81 -7.13
CA ASP A 102 8.83 14.06 -6.96
C ASP A 102 10.35 13.84 -7.08
N ARG A 103 11.02 13.69 -5.93
CA ARG A 103 12.47 13.54 -5.81
C ARG A 103 12.88 12.12 -5.42
N PHE A 104 11.91 11.21 -5.28
CA PHE A 104 12.11 9.85 -4.80
C PHE A 104 12.02 8.85 -5.95
N TYR A 105 13.09 8.08 -6.14
CA TYR A 105 13.17 6.99 -7.10
C TYR A 105 13.30 5.68 -6.34
N ILE A 106 12.34 4.78 -6.51
CA ILE A 106 12.22 3.57 -5.71
C ILE A 106 11.97 2.41 -6.66
N SER A 107 12.71 1.32 -6.50
CA SER A 107 12.49 0.10 -7.27
C SER A 107 12.76 -1.13 -6.44
N PHE A 108 12.05 -2.20 -6.79
CA PHE A 108 12.27 -3.52 -6.26
C PHE A 108 12.34 -4.50 -7.42
N LEU A 109 13.45 -5.24 -7.49
CA LEU A 109 13.73 -6.19 -8.56
C LEU A 109 14.41 -7.43 -7.99
N ASP A 110 13.74 -8.57 -8.11
CA ASP A 110 14.28 -9.90 -7.76
C ASP A 110 14.89 -9.97 -6.35
N GLY A 111 14.17 -9.40 -5.37
CA GLY A 111 14.60 -9.37 -3.97
C GLY A 111 15.63 -8.28 -3.64
N ASN A 112 15.95 -7.41 -4.59
CA ASN A 112 16.81 -6.25 -4.39
C ASN A 112 15.98 -4.99 -4.33
N PHE A 113 16.21 -4.19 -3.29
CA PHE A 113 15.58 -2.90 -3.11
C PHE A 113 16.58 -1.78 -3.41
N TYR A 114 16.12 -0.78 -4.17
CA TYR A 114 16.88 0.41 -4.48
C TYR A 114 16.02 1.65 -4.21
N PHE A 115 16.61 2.61 -3.52
CA PHE A 115 15.99 3.91 -3.24
C PHE A 115 17.00 5.02 -3.47
N ALA A 116 16.57 6.10 -4.08
CA ALA A 116 17.34 7.33 -4.20
C ALA A 116 16.44 8.54 -3.96
N ALA A 117 17.00 9.55 -3.28
CA ALA A 117 16.36 10.85 -3.11
C ALA A 117 17.39 11.98 -3.24
N VAL A 118 17.06 13.03 -4.00
CA VAL A 118 17.97 14.17 -4.23
C VAL A 118 17.28 15.48 -3.81
N PHE A 119 17.93 16.21 -2.92
CA PHE A 119 17.49 17.51 -2.40
C PHE A 119 18.57 18.58 -2.69
N PRO A 120 18.25 19.88 -2.60
CA PRO A 120 19.20 20.95 -2.94
C PRO A 120 20.55 20.90 -2.20
N HIS A 121 20.58 20.37 -0.98
CA HIS A 121 21.79 20.32 -0.14
C HIS A 121 22.14 18.92 0.37
N SER A 122 21.37 17.90 0.00
CA SER A 122 21.58 16.54 0.46
C SER A 122 21.10 15.54 -0.57
N SER A 123 21.67 14.35 -0.55
CA SER A 123 21.17 13.22 -1.31
C SER A 123 21.23 11.97 -0.47
N ARG A 124 20.40 11.00 -0.84
CA ARG A 124 20.41 9.69 -0.21
C ARG A 124 20.26 8.60 -1.26
N ALA A 125 21.01 7.53 -1.10
CA ALA A 125 20.87 6.30 -1.86
C ALA A 125 20.88 5.11 -0.91
N VAL A 126 20.02 4.13 -1.13
CA VAL A 126 19.93 2.91 -0.34
C VAL A 126 19.86 1.73 -1.29
N SER A 127 20.65 0.70 -0.98
CA SER A 127 20.49 -0.63 -1.54
C SER A 127 20.25 -1.62 -0.42
N ALA A 128 19.33 -2.56 -0.63
CA ALA A 128 19.04 -3.60 0.36
C ALA A 128 18.76 -4.94 -0.30
N LYS A 129 19.07 -6.02 0.42
CA LYS A 129 18.63 -7.37 0.10
C LYS A 129 17.40 -7.69 0.93
N CYS A 130 16.39 -8.27 0.31
CA CYS A 130 15.11 -8.50 0.94
C CYS A 130 14.65 -9.95 0.82
N GLN A 131 13.87 -10.39 1.81
CA GLN A 131 13.23 -11.68 1.87
C GLN A 131 11.71 -11.48 1.96
N ILE A 132 10.99 -12.25 1.13
CA ILE A 132 9.53 -12.32 1.13
C ILE A 132 9.16 -13.57 1.93
N TYR A 133 8.28 -13.41 2.91
CA TYR A 133 7.79 -14.51 3.76
C TYR A 133 6.31 -14.76 3.50
#